data_AF-A0A933TB49-F1
#
_entry.id   AF-A0A933TB49-F1
#
_cell.length_a   1.000
_cell.length_b   1.000
_cell.length_c   1.000
_cell.angle_alpha   90.00
_cell.angle_beta   90.00
_cell.angle_gamma   90.00
#
_symmetry.space_group_name_H-M   'P 1'
#
loop_
_entity.id
_entity.type
_entity.pdbx_description
1 polymer ?
#
loop_
_entity_poly.entity_id
_entity_poly.type
_entity_poly.pdbx_seq_one_letter_code
_entity_poly.pdbx_strand_id
1 'polypeptide(L)'
;MQHKLDALLVFPPFVSVVVDSVYPSVYFLANYLRQCGFRADWWDMNRASLPLVLERCVLDAEITRLSSARRAYEEYRYLSPAEAADYHRTVAYEAWLSLTRRNREVILDDHNPRDLRTGPLTLGIMLTPLVERYFAFAESNKAIPVASELSEVLDSERAHRFSALVRETVHTRIRNDRPLIVGISIPFSTQLVTALLLAREIKAASPETYVCLGGPTVTLLSCGFTDQCIAMQIVDSVVRH
;
A
#
# COMPACT_ATOMS: atom_id res chain seq x y z
N MET A 1 5.57 19.46 -26.73
CA MET A 1 5.02 18.09 -26.61
C MET A 1 5.65 17.45 -25.40
N GLN A 2 4.89 17.20 -24.33
CA GLN A 2 5.40 16.40 -23.20
C GLN A 2 5.57 14.96 -23.69
N HIS A 3 6.81 14.48 -23.71
CA HIS A 3 7.12 13.19 -24.31
C HIS A 3 6.76 12.04 -23.36
N LYS A 4 6.13 10.99 -23.90
CA LYS A 4 5.62 9.77 -23.23
C LYS A 4 6.70 8.97 -22.47
N LEU A 5 6.47 8.49 -21.25
CA LEU A 5 7.43 7.65 -20.52
C LEU A 5 7.44 6.21 -21.10
N ASP A 6 8.61 5.59 -21.24
CA ASP A 6 8.70 4.21 -21.73
C ASP A 6 8.37 3.20 -20.63
N ALA A 7 8.91 3.41 -19.42
CA ALA A 7 8.69 2.50 -18.29
C ALA A 7 8.54 3.25 -16.96
N LEU A 8 7.53 2.90 -16.17
CA LEU A 8 7.39 3.32 -14.77
C LEU A 8 7.52 2.09 -13.87
N LEU A 9 8.49 2.09 -12.96
CA LEU A 9 8.71 0.99 -12.03
C LEU A 9 8.15 1.32 -10.65
N VAL A 10 7.21 0.52 -10.16
CA VAL A 10 6.45 0.81 -8.95
C VAL A 10 6.81 -0.17 -7.83
N PHE A 11 7.13 0.36 -6.66
CA PHE A 11 7.16 -0.40 -5.41
C PHE A 11 5.82 -0.19 -4.67
N PRO A 12 4.99 -1.22 -4.47
CA PRO A 12 3.63 -1.11 -3.95
C PRO A 12 3.59 -0.76 -2.44
N PRO A 13 2.49 -0.18 -1.93
CA PRO A 13 2.26 0.00 -0.51
C PRO A 13 1.70 -1.29 0.12
N PHE A 14 1.70 -1.53 1.43
CA PHE A 14 2.45 -0.82 2.45
C PHE A 14 3.31 -1.83 3.22
N VAL A 15 4.54 -1.45 3.54
CA VAL A 15 5.46 -2.25 4.34
C VAL A 15 5.98 -1.34 5.45
N SER A 16 5.49 -1.61 6.67
CA SER A 16 5.74 -0.77 7.85
C SER A 16 7.21 -0.66 8.26
N VAL A 17 8.04 -1.64 7.88
CA VAL A 17 9.47 -1.67 8.21
C VAL A 17 10.36 -0.89 7.24
N VAL A 18 9.84 -0.44 6.10
CA VAL A 18 10.60 0.34 5.09
C VAL A 18 9.86 1.62 4.68
N VAL A 19 9.07 2.20 5.58
CA VAL A 19 8.31 3.46 5.34
C VAL A 19 9.25 4.65 5.17
N ASP A 20 10.40 4.56 5.79
CA ASP A 20 11.38 5.62 5.99
C ASP A 20 12.55 5.54 4.98
N SER A 21 12.59 4.46 4.19
CA SER A 21 13.69 4.10 3.32
C SER A 21 13.19 3.84 1.91
N VAL A 22 14.01 4.19 0.92
CA VAL A 22 13.69 3.90 -0.49
C VAL A 22 13.96 2.42 -0.75
N TYR A 23 12.98 1.72 -1.32
CA TYR A 23 13.22 0.36 -1.79
C TYR A 23 14.16 0.37 -3.02
N PRO A 24 15.39 -0.15 -2.90
CA PRO A 24 16.44 0.15 -3.88
C PRO A 24 16.25 -0.53 -5.24
N SER A 25 15.56 -1.66 -5.31
CA SER A 25 15.49 -2.48 -6.53
C SER A 25 14.88 -1.74 -7.72
N VAL A 26 13.72 -1.10 -7.52
CA VAL A 26 13.03 -0.35 -8.59
C VAL A 26 13.82 0.88 -9.03
N TYR A 27 14.55 1.52 -8.11
CA TYR A 27 15.44 2.63 -8.41
C TYR A 27 16.62 2.18 -9.30
N PHE A 28 17.29 1.09 -8.93
CA PHE A 28 18.41 0.57 -9.71
C PHE A 28 17.98 0.09 -11.10
N LEU A 29 16.84 -0.60 -11.20
CA LEU A 29 16.32 -1.04 -12.50
C LEU A 29 15.92 0.14 -13.39
N ALA A 30 15.32 1.20 -12.84
CA ALA A 30 14.99 2.41 -13.61
C ALA A 30 16.26 3.07 -14.16
N ASN A 31 17.32 3.16 -13.35
CA ASN A 31 18.60 3.71 -13.78
C ASN A 31 19.29 2.85 -14.83
N TYR A 32 19.24 1.52 -14.70
CA TYR A 32 19.74 0.62 -15.73
C TYR A 32 19.01 0.83 -17.06
N LEU A 33 17.67 0.90 -17.06
CA LEU A 33 16.88 1.16 -18.27
C LEU A 33 17.25 2.51 -18.91
N ARG A 34 17.49 3.55 -18.12
CA ARG A 34 18.00 4.85 -18.61
C ARG A 34 19.35 4.72 -19.31
N GLN A 35 20.26 3.94 -18.75
CA GLN A 35 21.57 3.68 -19.38
C GLN A 35 21.44 2.91 -20.71
N CYS A 36 20.40 2.10 -20.86
CA CYS A 36 20.05 1.42 -22.12
C CYS A 36 19.31 2.32 -23.12
N GLY A 37 19.11 3.62 -22.82
CA GLY A 37 18.46 4.58 -23.72
C GLY A 37 16.94 4.68 -23.58
N PHE A 38 16.33 4.00 -22.61
CA PHE A 38 14.89 4.10 -22.33
C PHE A 38 14.58 5.28 -21.40
N ARG A 39 13.45 5.91 -21.61
CA ARG A 39 12.89 6.91 -20.69
C ARG A 39 12.14 6.19 -19.59
N ALA A 40 12.88 5.81 -18.55
CA ALA A 40 12.33 5.14 -17.38
C ALA A 40 12.23 6.06 -16.17
N ASP A 41 11.27 5.80 -15.30
CA ASP A 41 11.18 6.38 -13.96
C ASP A 41 10.74 5.34 -12.94
N TRP A 42 10.82 5.68 -11.66
CA TRP A 42 10.39 4.82 -10.57
C TRP A 42 9.42 5.56 -9.64
N TRP A 43 8.64 4.80 -8.89
CA TRP A 43 7.67 5.33 -7.97
C TRP A 43 7.52 4.42 -6.74
N ASP A 44 7.91 4.94 -5.59
CA ASP A 44 7.73 4.27 -4.31
C ASP A 44 6.37 4.65 -3.72
N MET A 45 5.39 3.77 -3.93
CA MET A 45 4.04 3.96 -3.38
C MET A 45 3.96 3.68 -1.88
N ASN A 46 4.94 2.98 -1.30
CA ASN A 46 5.03 2.87 0.16
C ASN A 46 5.19 4.26 0.77
N ARG A 47 6.10 5.07 0.23
CA ARG A 47 6.29 6.48 0.64
C ARG A 47 5.18 7.40 0.14
N ALA A 48 4.77 7.28 -1.13
CA ALA A 48 3.77 8.18 -1.71
C ALA A 48 2.38 8.01 -1.09
N SER A 49 2.09 6.88 -0.45
CA SER A 49 0.85 6.67 0.29
C SER A 49 0.84 7.27 1.70
N LEU A 50 2.01 7.63 2.25
CA LEU A 50 2.12 8.17 3.60
C LEU A 50 1.36 9.50 3.76
N PRO A 51 1.49 10.50 2.87
CA PRO A 51 0.67 11.70 2.95
C PRO A 51 -0.84 11.43 2.90
N LEU A 52 -1.25 10.41 2.12
CA LEU A 52 -2.65 10.05 1.94
C LEU A 52 -3.27 9.52 3.23
N VAL A 53 -2.58 8.62 3.94
CA VAL A 53 -3.08 8.11 5.22
C VAL A 53 -2.91 9.09 6.37
N LEU A 54 -1.97 10.03 6.23
CA LEU A 54 -1.79 11.11 7.19
C LEU A 54 -2.74 12.28 6.95
N GLU A 55 -3.60 12.26 5.94
CA GLU A 55 -4.59 13.31 5.74
C GLU A 55 -5.45 13.50 7.00
N ARG A 56 -5.72 14.77 7.35
CA ARG A 56 -6.40 15.10 8.62
C ARG A 56 -7.75 14.41 8.72
N CYS A 57 -8.52 14.40 7.63
CA CYS A 57 -9.82 13.74 7.58
C CYS A 57 -9.71 12.21 7.80
N VAL A 58 -8.66 11.57 7.30
CA VAL A 58 -8.42 10.13 7.49
C VAL A 58 -8.08 9.83 8.96
N LEU A 59 -7.15 10.60 9.53
CA LEU A 59 -6.76 10.48 10.93
C LEU A 59 -7.93 10.74 11.88
N ASP A 60 -8.68 11.83 11.67
CA ASP A 60 -9.80 12.23 12.53
C ASP A 60 -10.94 11.20 12.45
N ALA A 61 -11.25 10.67 11.27
CA ALA A 61 -12.23 9.62 11.09
C ALA A 61 -11.84 8.34 11.86
N GLU A 62 -10.57 7.95 11.79
CA GLU A 62 -10.10 6.74 12.45
C GLU A 62 -9.99 6.88 13.97
N ILE A 63 -9.52 8.03 14.46
CA ILE A 63 -9.56 8.36 15.89
C ILE A 63 -11.00 8.31 16.41
N THR A 64 -11.94 8.95 15.71
CA THR A 64 -13.37 8.97 16.10
C THR A 64 -13.95 7.56 16.18
N ARG A 65 -13.60 6.69 15.23
CA ARG A 65 -14.01 5.30 15.24
C ARG A 65 -13.44 4.55 16.45
N LEU A 66 -12.14 4.68 16.71
CA LEU A 66 -11.48 4.03 17.84
C LEU A 66 -12.04 4.53 19.17
N SER A 67 -12.28 5.84 19.31
CA SER A 67 -12.94 6.41 20.50
C SER A 67 -14.35 5.85 20.70
N SER A 68 -15.12 5.68 19.62
CA SER A 68 -16.46 5.08 19.68
C SER A 68 -16.40 3.60 20.10
N ALA A 69 -15.47 2.84 19.53
CA ALA A 69 -15.25 1.44 19.90
C ALA A 69 -14.80 1.30 21.36
N ARG A 70 -13.90 2.17 21.82
CA ARG A 70 -13.47 2.24 23.22
C ARG A 70 -14.65 2.48 24.16
N ARG A 71 -15.51 3.46 23.86
CA ARG A 71 -16.70 3.76 24.68
C ARG A 71 -17.66 2.58 24.77
N ALA A 72 -17.86 1.86 23.67
CA ALA A 72 -18.68 0.65 23.68
C ALA A 72 -18.12 -0.41 24.64
N TYR A 73 -16.80 -0.54 24.73
CA TYR A 73 -16.18 -1.42 25.73
C TYR A 73 -16.35 -0.93 27.18
N GLU A 74 -16.29 0.39 27.40
CA GLU A 74 -16.44 1.01 28.73
C GLU A 74 -17.88 0.87 29.29
N GLU A 75 -18.88 0.60 28.44
CA GLU A 75 -20.26 0.32 28.86
C GLU A 75 -20.44 -1.11 29.43
N TYR A 76 -19.54 -2.05 29.14
CA TYR A 76 -19.64 -3.39 29.70
C TYR A 76 -19.24 -3.41 31.18
N ARG A 77 -20.03 -4.11 31.98
CA ARG A 77 -19.73 -4.34 33.40
C ARG A 77 -18.53 -5.27 33.62
N TYR A 78 -18.33 -6.22 32.70
CA TYR A 78 -17.23 -7.18 32.71
C TYR A 78 -16.80 -7.46 31.27
N LEU A 79 -15.49 -7.53 31.03
CA LEU A 79 -14.90 -7.91 29.75
C LEU A 79 -14.31 -9.33 29.87
N SER A 80 -14.53 -10.17 28.87
CA SER A 80 -13.77 -11.39 28.70
C SER A 80 -12.29 -11.09 28.42
N PRO A 81 -11.36 -12.06 28.59
CA PRO A 81 -9.95 -11.83 28.28
C PRO A 81 -9.68 -11.36 26.83
N ALA A 82 -10.47 -11.85 25.86
CA ALA A 82 -10.36 -11.43 24.46
C ALA A 82 -10.81 -9.98 24.26
N GLU A 83 -11.95 -9.61 24.84
CA GLU A 83 -12.46 -8.23 24.79
C GLU A 83 -11.55 -7.25 25.52
N ALA A 84 -10.96 -7.66 26.64
CA ALA A 84 -9.97 -6.85 27.35
C ALA A 84 -8.73 -6.60 26.48
N ALA A 85 -8.24 -7.62 25.76
CA ALA A 85 -7.11 -7.47 24.84
C ALA A 85 -7.46 -6.51 23.68
N ASP A 86 -8.65 -6.62 23.10
CA ASP A 86 -9.12 -5.74 22.03
C ASP A 86 -9.37 -4.31 22.52
N TYR A 87 -9.88 -4.14 23.73
CA TYR A 87 -9.99 -2.85 24.40
C TYR A 87 -8.61 -2.19 24.57
N HIS A 88 -7.64 -2.90 25.12
CA HIS A 88 -6.29 -2.36 25.30
C HIS A 88 -5.63 -2.00 23.97
N ARG A 89 -5.81 -2.81 22.93
CA ARG A 89 -5.36 -2.50 21.57
C ARG A 89 -6.02 -1.22 21.04
N THR A 90 -7.34 -1.10 21.22
CA THR A 90 -8.11 0.07 20.78
C THR A 90 -7.61 1.35 21.46
N VAL A 91 -7.39 1.31 22.78
CA VAL A 91 -6.83 2.43 23.56
C VAL A 91 -5.43 2.81 23.04
N ALA A 92 -4.56 1.82 22.84
CA ALA A 92 -3.21 2.06 22.33
C ALA A 92 -3.24 2.68 20.93
N TYR A 93 -4.08 2.17 20.03
CA TYR A 93 -4.24 2.66 18.67
C TYR A 93 -4.78 4.10 18.66
N GLU A 94 -5.78 4.43 19.49
CA GLU A 94 -6.31 5.79 19.61
C GLU A 94 -5.22 6.78 20.08
N ALA A 95 -4.40 6.37 21.05
CA ALA A 95 -3.29 7.18 21.56
C ALA A 95 -2.21 7.39 20.49
N TRP A 96 -1.84 6.34 19.75
CA TRP A 96 -0.85 6.42 18.67
C TRP A 96 -1.34 7.34 17.54
N LEU A 97 -2.57 7.17 17.06
CA LEU A 97 -3.11 8.05 16.01
C LEU A 97 -3.25 9.49 16.48
N SER A 98 -3.60 9.71 17.74
CA SER A 98 -3.61 11.05 18.33
C SER A 98 -2.23 11.70 18.34
N LEU A 99 -1.18 10.93 18.63
CA LEU A 99 0.20 11.41 18.57
C LEU A 99 0.65 11.66 17.12
N THR A 100 0.36 10.74 16.21
CA THR A 100 0.61 10.88 14.77
C THR A 100 -0.06 12.14 14.22
N ARG A 101 -1.32 12.40 14.58
CA ARG A 101 -2.06 13.60 14.18
C ARG A 101 -1.40 14.88 14.69
N ARG A 102 -0.92 14.90 15.93
CA ARG A 102 -0.20 16.07 16.50
C ARG A 102 1.14 16.32 15.82
N ASN A 103 1.84 15.28 15.39
CA ASN A 103 3.17 15.36 14.79
C ASN A 103 3.14 15.25 13.25
N ARG A 104 1.95 15.32 12.62
CA ARG A 104 1.76 15.07 11.19
C ARG A 104 2.72 15.88 10.32
N GLU A 105 2.82 17.18 10.58
CA GLU A 105 3.66 18.08 9.77
C GLU A 105 5.13 17.68 9.85
N VAL A 106 5.62 17.33 11.04
CA VAL A 106 6.99 16.81 11.22
C VAL A 106 7.18 15.50 10.45
N ILE A 107 6.22 14.57 10.50
CA ILE A 107 6.32 13.28 9.78
C ILE A 107 6.33 13.48 8.25
N LEU A 108 5.63 14.50 7.74
CA LEU A 108 5.55 14.79 6.31
C LEU A 108 6.74 15.59 5.79
N ASP A 109 7.25 16.52 6.60
CA ASP A 109 8.37 17.40 6.25
C ASP A 109 9.72 16.67 6.31
N ASP A 110 9.77 15.52 6.98
CA ASP A 110 11.04 14.87 7.27
C ASP A 110 11.74 14.34 6.01
N HIS A 111 12.80 15.05 5.62
CA HIS A 111 13.80 14.57 4.67
C HIS A 111 14.72 13.49 5.28
N ASN A 112 14.65 13.24 6.60
CA ASN A 112 15.49 12.29 7.31
C ASN A 112 14.80 11.68 8.56
N PRO A 113 14.12 10.52 8.44
CA PRO A 113 13.34 9.86 9.51
C PRO A 113 14.08 9.51 10.81
N ARG A 114 15.37 9.85 10.91
CA ARG A 114 16.17 9.85 12.13
C ARG A 114 15.89 11.05 13.06
N ASP A 115 15.32 12.14 12.55
CA ASP A 115 15.04 13.36 13.31
C ASP A 115 13.65 13.33 13.99
N LEU A 116 12.76 12.44 13.54
CA LEU A 116 11.69 11.95 14.38
C LEU A 116 12.32 11.33 15.64
N ARG A 117 12.09 11.96 16.81
CA ARG A 117 12.42 11.38 18.13
C ARG A 117 11.89 9.95 18.30
N THR A 118 10.88 9.61 17.51
CA THR A 118 10.28 8.29 17.31
C THR A 118 10.86 7.66 16.05
N GLY A 119 11.94 6.87 16.16
CA GLY A 119 12.61 6.28 15.00
C GLY A 119 11.69 5.42 14.10
N PRO A 120 12.21 4.88 12.98
CA PRO A 120 11.42 4.23 11.93
C PRO A 120 10.46 3.13 12.39
N LEU A 121 10.93 2.29 13.32
CA LEU A 121 10.12 1.24 13.92
C LEU A 121 8.92 1.81 14.70
N THR A 122 9.13 2.92 15.41
CA THR A 122 8.06 3.60 16.14
C THR A 122 7.03 4.21 15.19
N LEU A 123 7.46 4.81 14.07
CA LEU A 123 6.53 5.29 13.06
C LEU A 123 5.73 4.13 12.45
N GLY A 124 6.39 3.03 12.09
CA GLY A 124 5.71 1.82 11.61
C GLY A 124 4.65 1.31 12.59
N ILE A 125 4.96 1.27 13.89
CA ILE A 125 4.03 0.86 14.96
C ILE A 125 2.86 1.86 15.08
N MET A 126 3.14 3.16 15.07
CA MET A 126 2.10 4.19 15.20
C MET A 126 1.14 4.20 14.01
N LEU A 127 1.59 3.78 12.83
CA LEU A 127 0.78 3.68 11.62
C LEU A 127 0.04 2.35 11.50
N THR A 128 0.34 1.35 12.34
CA THR A 128 -0.33 0.03 12.33
C THR A 128 -1.84 0.11 12.20
N PRO A 129 -2.58 0.99 12.92
CA PRO A 129 -4.04 1.04 12.80
C PRO A 129 -4.50 1.43 11.39
N LEU A 130 -3.78 2.34 10.74
CA LEU A 130 -4.04 2.76 9.36
C LEU A 130 -3.62 1.65 8.38
N VAL A 131 -2.49 1.00 8.62
CA VAL A 131 -2.02 -0.14 7.82
C VAL A 131 -3.02 -1.28 7.83
N GLU A 132 -3.50 -1.67 9.00
CA GLU A 132 -4.50 -2.73 9.15
C GLU A 132 -5.81 -2.40 8.43
N ARG A 133 -6.20 -1.12 8.46
CA ARG A 133 -7.46 -0.68 7.84
C ARG A 133 -7.40 -0.59 6.32
N TYR A 134 -6.32 -0.04 5.78
CA TYR A 134 -6.24 0.34 4.35
C TYR A 134 -5.37 -0.59 3.52
N PHE A 135 -4.38 -1.27 4.11
CA PHE A 135 -3.36 -2.01 3.36
C PHE A 135 -3.23 -3.48 3.77
N ALA A 136 -3.73 -3.88 4.95
CA ALA A 136 -3.68 -5.28 5.38
C ALA A 136 -4.82 -6.08 4.74
N PHE A 137 -4.52 -6.72 3.62
CA PHE A 137 -5.44 -7.66 2.96
C PHE A 137 -5.22 -9.11 3.38
N ALA A 138 -4.04 -9.41 3.95
CA ALA A 138 -3.86 -10.60 4.77
C ALA A 138 -4.33 -10.26 6.19
N GLU A 139 -5.36 -10.94 6.69
CA GLU A 139 -5.58 -11.00 8.13
C GLU A 139 -4.30 -11.51 8.79
N SER A 140 -4.07 -11.15 10.06
CA SER A 140 -2.86 -11.38 10.84
C SER A 140 -2.39 -12.84 10.98
N ASN A 141 -2.96 -13.79 10.24
CA ASN A 141 -2.51 -15.18 10.06
C ASN A 141 -2.90 -15.82 8.70
N LYS A 142 -3.42 -15.09 7.71
CA LYS A 142 -3.86 -15.69 6.43
C LYS A 142 -2.77 -15.63 5.35
N ALA A 143 -2.64 -16.76 4.64
CA ALA A 143 -1.82 -16.90 3.46
C ALA A 143 -2.25 -15.92 2.35
N ILE A 144 -1.37 -15.71 1.37
CA ILE A 144 -1.72 -15.12 0.06
C ILE A 144 -3.07 -15.73 -0.41
N PRO A 145 -4.04 -14.92 -0.85
CA PRO A 145 -5.31 -15.47 -1.33
C PRO A 145 -5.06 -16.51 -2.41
N VAL A 146 -5.82 -17.59 -2.39
CA VAL A 146 -5.74 -18.55 -3.50
C VAL A 146 -6.45 -17.96 -4.73
N ALA A 147 -6.16 -18.49 -5.92
CA ALA A 147 -6.67 -17.93 -7.18
C ALA A 147 -8.20 -17.80 -7.22
N SER A 148 -8.92 -18.73 -6.58
CA SER A 148 -10.39 -18.72 -6.51
C SER A 148 -10.97 -17.62 -5.62
N GLU A 149 -10.19 -17.09 -4.67
CA GLU A 149 -10.62 -16.03 -3.74
C GLU A 149 -10.35 -14.62 -4.30
N LEU A 150 -9.66 -14.54 -5.44
CA LEU A 150 -9.09 -13.27 -5.89
C LEU A 150 -10.17 -12.21 -6.17
N SER A 151 -11.28 -12.57 -6.82
CA SER A 151 -12.36 -11.62 -7.09
C SER A 151 -12.98 -11.10 -5.80
N GLU A 152 -13.24 -11.97 -4.82
CA GLU A 152 -13.83 -11.58 -3.54
C GLU A 152 -12.93 -10.60 -2.79
N VAL A 153 -11.63 -10.86 -2.75
CA VAL A 153 -10.67 -9.99 -2.08
C VAL A 153 -10.57 -8.63 -2.79
N LEU A 154 -10.51 -8.63 -4.13
CA LEU A 154 -10.37 -7.42 -4.94
C LEU A 154 -11.63 -6.55 -4.98
N ASP A 155 -12.80 -7.11 -4.70
CA ASP A 155 -14.08 -6.38 -4.65
C ASP A 155 -14.58 -6.18 -3.21
N SER A 156 -13.76 -6.50 -2.21
CA SER A 156 -14.06 -6.28 -0.79
C SER A 156 -14.23 -4.79 -0.44
N GLU A 157 -14.94 -4.50 0.65
CA GLU A 157 -15.04 -3.13 1.19
C GLU A 157 -13.66 -2.52 1.49
N ARG A 158 -12.69 -3.35 1.91
CA ARG A 158 -11.31 -2.92 2.14
C ARG A 158 -10.62 -2.54 0.83
N ALA A 159 -10.83 -3.29 -0.24
CA ALA A 159 -10.27 -2.98 -1.56
C ALA A 159 -10.83 -1.65 -2.08
N HIS A 160 -12.13 -1.42 -1.92
CA HIS A 160 -12.76 -0.14 -2.27
C HIS A 160 -12.18 1.04 -1.47
N ARG A 161 -11.93 0.87 -0.17
CA ARG A 161 -11.27 1.90 0.66
C ARG A 161 -9.84 2.20 0.18
N PHE A 162 -9.05 1.16 -0.11
CA PHE A 162 -7.71 1.31 -0.66
C PHE A 162 -7.73 2.07 -1.99
N SER A 163 -8.57 1.62 -2.93
CA SER A 163 -8.74 2.27 -4.23
C SER A 163 -9.12 3.74 -4.08
N ALA A 164 -10.11 4.06 -3.23
CA ALA A 164 -10.52 5.42 -2.97
C ALA A 164 -9.37 6.30 -2.42
N LEU A 165 -8.50 5.73 -1.57
CA LEU A 165 -7.35 6.42 -1.00
C LEU A 165 -6.31 6.78 -2.06
N VAL A 166 -5.99 5.86 -2.99
CA VAL A 166 -4.85 6.02 -3.92
C VAL A 166 -5.25 6.52 -5.31
N ARG A 167 -6.55 6.46 -5.67
CA ARG A 167 -7.05 6.69 -7.02
C ARG A 167 -6.55 7.98 -7.65
N GLU A 168 -6.77 9.11 -7.01
CA GLU A 168 -6.42 10.41 -7.61
C GLU A 168 -4.91 10.52 -7.85
N THR A 169 -4.11 10.11 -6.86
CA THR A 169 -2.64 10.08 -6.93
C THR A 169 -2.15 9.19 -8.08
N VAL A 170 -2.70 7.97 -8.22
CA VAL A 170 -2.37 7.04 -9.31
C VAL A 170 -2.81 7.59 -10.65
N HIS A 171 -4.06 8.04 -10.77
CA HIS A 171 -4.63 8.51 -12.03
C HIS A 171 -3.89 9.73 -12.54
N THR A 172 -3.55 10.67 -11.67
CA THR A 172 -2.80 11.87 -12.05
C THR A 172 -1.37 11.53 -12.48
N ARG A 173 -0.66 10.64 -11.78
CA ARG A 173 0.67 10.16 -12.21
C ARG A 173 0.62 9.50 -13.58
N ILE A 174 -0.30 8.56 -13.78
CA ILE A 174 -0.43 7.82 -15.04
C ILE A 174 -0.86 8.71 -16.21
N ARG A 175 -1.80 9.66 -16.01
CA ARG A 175 -2.24 10.59 -17.07
C ARG A 175 -1.16 11.58 -17.49
N ASN A 176 -0.33 12.03 -16.55
CA ASN A 176 0.73 12.99 -16.81
C ASN A 176 1.91 12.35 -17.53
N ASP A 177 2.37 11.19 -17.06
CA ASP A 177 3.56 10.53 -17.61
C ASP A 177 3.25 9.67 -18.84
N ARG A 178 2.01 9.15 -18.91
CA ARG A 178 1.51 8.25 -19.94
C ARG A 178 2.44 7.06 -20.20
N PRO A 179 2.86 6.30 -19.17
CA PRO A 179 3.82 5.22 -19.35
C PRO A 179 3.31 4.19 -20.37
N LEU A 180 4.20 3.73 -21.26
CA LEU A 180 3.94 2.57 -22.11
C LEU A 180 3.82 1.30 -21.25
N ILE A 181 4.77 1.12 -20.33
CA ILE A 181 4.83 -0.03 -19.42
C ILE A 181 4.86 0.45 -17.97
N VAL A 182 4.11 -0.21 -17.09
CA VAL A 182 4.25 -0.12 -15.64
C VAL A 182 4.67 -1.48 -15.09
N GLY A 183 5.87 -1.54 -14.52
CA GLY A 183 6.38 -2.74 -13.84
C GLY A 183 6.17 -2.63 -12.33
N ILE A 184 5.37 -3.51 -11.73
CA ILE A 184 5.12 -3.51 -10.28
C ILE A 184 5.99 -4.61 -9.64
N SER A 185 6.93 -4.21 -8.78
CA SER A 185 7.84 -5.12 -8.08
C SER A 185 7.29 -5.50 -6.70
N ILE A 186 7.03 -6.79 -6.47
CA ILE A 186 6.42 -7.32 -5.24
C ILE A 186 7.47 -8.14 -4.46
N PRO A 187 8.25 -7.51 -3.56
CA PRO A 187 9.20 -8.23 -2.73
C PRO A 187 8.57 -8.88 -1.51
N PHE A 188 7.50 -8.32 -0.95
CA PHE A 188 6.84 -8.86 0.24
C PHE A 188 5.44 -9.39 -0.09
N SER A 189 5.10 -10.58 0.42
CA SER A 189 3.81 -11.23 0.17
C SER A 189 2.61 -10.40 0.61
N THR A 190 2.77 -9.59 1.66
CA THR A 190 1.75 -8.66 2.17
C THR A 190 1.35 -7.59 1.15
N GLN A 191 2.19 -7.32 0.15
CA GLN A 191 1.93 -6.31 -0.89
C GLN A 191 1.22 -6.89 -2.13
N LEU A 192 0.96 -8.20 -2.18
CA LEU A 192 0.42 -8.82 -3.39
C LEU A 192 -0.94 -8.23 -3.77
N VAL A 193 -1.87 -8.15 -2.81
CA VAL A 193 -3.23 -7.65 -3.09
C VAL A 193 -3.20 -6.16 -3.43
N THR A 194 -2.42 -5.36 -2.70
CA THR A 194 -2.29 -3.93 -2.99
C THR A 194 -1.63 -3.67 -4.34
N ALA A 195 -0.67 -4.51 -4.76
CA ALA A 195 -0.10 -4.45 -6.12
C ALA A 195 -1.15 -4.74 -7.21
N LEU A 196 -2.02 -5.73 -7.00
CA LEU A 196 -3.12 -6.04 -7.92
C LEU A 196 -4.18 -4.92 -7.96
N LEU A 197 -4.50 -4.32 -6.81
CA LEU A 197 -5.39 -3.16 -6.75
C LEU A 197 -4.78 -1.93 -7.43
N LEU A 198 -3.47 -1.69 -7.27
CA LEU A 198 -2.76 -0.67 -8.02
C LEU A 198 -2.81 -0.92 -9.52
N ALA A 199 -2.61 -2.17 -9.96
CA ALA A 199 -2.71 -2.53 -11.37
C ALA A 199 -4.11 -2.20 -11.95
N ARG A 200 -5.19 -2.50 -11.21
CA ARG A 200 -6.56 -2.10 -11.58
C ARG A 200 -6.69 -0.58 -11.72
N GLU A 201 -6.20 0.20 -10.76
CA GLU A 201 -6.29 1.67 -10.83
C GLU A 201 -5.42 2.27 -11.95
N ILE A 202 -4.26 1.66 -12.27
CA ILE A 202 -3.43 2.04 -13.41
C ILE A 202 -4.19 1.79 -14.73
N LYS A 203 -4.77 0.60 -14.91
CA LYS A 203 -5.57 0.25 -16.08
C LYS A 203 -6.83 1.11 -16.20
N ALA A 204 -7.47 1.46 -15.07
CA ALA A 204 -8.60 2.37 -15.06
C ALA A 204 -8.21 3.80 -15.53
N ALA A 205 -7.02 4.26 -15.18
CA ALA A 205 -6.50 5.56 -15.62
C ALA A 205 -6.04 5.56 -17.09
N SER A 206 -5.49 4.43 -17.56
CA SER A 206 -4.97 4.25 -18.92
C SER A 206 -5.06 2.77 -19.34
N PRO A 207 -6.14 2.35 -20.02
CA PRO A 207 -6.32 0.95 -20.43
C PRO A 207 -5.21 0.42 -21.35
N GLU A 208 -4.60 1.33 -22.12
CA GLU A 208 -3.51 1.05 -23.07
C GLU A 208 -2.15 0.83 -22.40
N THR A 209 -2.00 1.20 -21.13
CA THR A 209 -0.74 1.00 -20.40
C THR A 209 -0.56 -0.48 -20.10
N TYR A 210 0.59 -1.02 -20.49
CA TYR A 210 0.94 -2.42 -20.24
C TYR A 210 1.42 -2.58 -18.80
N VAL A 211 0.78 -3.43 -18.00
CA VAL A 211 1.11 -3.67 -16.59
C VAL A 211 1.73 -5.05 -16.43
N CYS A 212 2.95 -5.08 -15.90
CA CYS A 212 3.71 -6.30 -15.65
C CYS A 212 3.97 -6.45 -14.14
N LEU A 213 3.79 -7.65 -13.59
CA LEU A 213 4.24 -7.96 -12.23
C LEU A 213 5.62 -8.62 -12.24
N GLY A 214 6.42 -8.35 -11.23
CA GLY A 214 7.67 -9.06 -11.00
C GLY A 214 8.11 -9.01 -9.54
N GLY A 215 9.30 -9.53 -9.25
CA GLY A 215 9.89 -9.56 -7.92
C GLY A 215 9.75 -10.91 -7.21
N PRO A 216 10.46 -11.10 -6.07
CA PRO A 216 10.57 -12.39 -5.40
C PRO A 216 9.24 -13.07 -5.08
N THR A 217 8.21 -12.31 -4.66
CA THR A 217 6.90 -12.91 -4.35
C THR A 217 6.26 -13.50 -5.60
N VAL A 218 6.40 -12.85 -6.77
CA VAL A 218 5.80 -13.31 -8.03
C VAL A 218 6.41 -14.62 -8.51
N THR A 219 7.73 -14.80 -8.36
CA THR A 219 8.39 -16.09 -8.66
C THR A 219 7.76 -17.24 -7.89
N LEU A 220 7.40 -17.01 -6.61
CA LEU A 220 6.86 -18.02 -5.70
C LEU A 220 5.37 -18.32 -5.91
N LEU A 221 4.64 -17.53 -6.71
CA LEU A 221 3.23 -17.80 -7.01
C LEU A 221 3.10 -19.03 -7.92
N SER A 222 1.98 -19.74 -7.79
CA SER A 222 1.64 -20.82 -8.72
C SER A 222 1.31 -20.25 -10.10
N CYS A 223 1.56 -21.04 -11.17
CA CYS A 223 1.17 -20.63 -12.52
C CYS A 223 -0.33 -20.33 -12.60
N GLY A 224 -1.16 -21.18 -11.98
CA GLY A 224 -2.62 -20.97 -11.95
C GLY A 224 -3.03 -19.64 -11.32
N PHE A 225 -2.31 -19.16 -10.30
CA PHE A 225 -2.58 -17.84 -9.72
C PHE A 225 -2.22 -16.71 -10.70
N THR A 226 -1.06 -16.78 -11.35
CA THR A 226 -0.64 -15.75 -12.32
C THR A 226 -1.50 -15.75 -13.58
N ASP A 227 -1.89 -16.92 -14.05
CA ASP A 227 -2.77 -17.10 -15.22
C ASP A 227 -4.15 -16.52 -14.92
N GLN A 228 -4.67 -16.71 -13.70
CA GLN A 228 -5.92 -16.10 -13.25
C GLN A 228 -5.84 -14.57 -13.24
N CYS A 229 -4.72 -13.99 -12.78
CA CYS A 229 -4.53 -12.54 -12.78
C CYS A 229 -4.56 -11.96 -14.21
N ILE A 230 -3.95 -12.66 -15.18
CA ILE A 230 -3.94 -12.28 -16.60
C ILE A 230 -5.33 -12.48 -17.22
N ALA A 231 -6.00 -13.60 -16.94
CA ALA A 231 -7.33 -13.91 -17.45
C ALA A 231 -8.39 -12.89 -16.97
N MET A 232 -8.23 -12.39 -15.73
CA MET A 232 -9.05 -11.31 -15.18
C MET A 232 -8.66 -9.92 -15.70
N GLN A 233 -7.67 -9.82 -16.60
CA GLN A 233 -7.14 -8.57 -17.17
C GLN A 233 -6.68 -7.56 -16.11
N ILE A 234 -6.24 -8.05 -14.95
CA ILE A 234 -5.67 -7.18 -13.90
C ILE A 234 -4.28 -6.72 -14.34
N VAL A 235 -3.52 -7.62 -14.98
CA VAL A 235 -2.18 -7.40 -15.51
C VAL A 235 -2.02 -8.07 -16.87
N ASP A 236 -1.06 -7.63 -17.66
CA ASP A 236 -0.82 -8.16 -19.00
C ASP A 236 0.27 -9.24 -19.03
N SER A 237 1.19 -9.24 -18.05
CA SER A 237 2.16 -10.31 -17.87
C SER A 237 2.76 -10.36 -16.47
N VAL A 238 3.49 -11.45 -16.24
CA VAL A 238 4.30 -11.67 -15.05
C VAL A 238 5.72 -12.07 -15.48
N VAL A 239 6.72 -11.61 -14.74
CA VAL A 239 8.11 -12.04 -14.88
C VAL A 239 8.49 -12.89 -13.69
N ARG A 240 8.96 -14.12 -13.96
CA ARG A 240 9.38 -15.11 -12.98
C ARG A 240 10.82 -15.49 -13.30
N HIS A 241 11.67 -15.49 -12.28
CA HIS A 241 13.08 -15.88 -12.35
C HIS A 241 13.37 -16.89 -11.26
#